data_AF-A0A392MGK2-F1
#
_entry.id   AF-A0A392MGK2-F1
#
_cell.length_a   1.000
_cell.length_b   1.000
_cell.length_c   1.000
_cell.angle_alpha   90.00
_cell.angle_beta   90.00
_cell.angle_gamma   90.00
#
_symmetry.space_group_name_H-M   'P 1'
#
loop_
_entity.id
_entity.type
_entity.pdbx_description
1 polymer ?
#
loop_
_entity_poly.entity_id
_entity_poly.type
_entity_poly.pdbx_seq_one_letter_code
_entity_poly.pdbx_strand_id
1 'polypeptide(L)'
;MLLDGSRNLKIADFGVARVEALNPSDMTGETGTLGYMAPEVLDGKPYNRTCDVYSFGICLWEVYCCDMPYADLSFADVSSAVVRQNLRPDIPRCCPSALASIMRKCWDANPSKRPEMSDVVRMLEALDTSKGGGMIPEDQSSGCFCFSPARGP
;
A
#
# COMPACT_ATOMS: atom_id res chain seq x y z
N MET A 1 -1.53 -9.59 5.68
CA MET A 1 -0.61 -9.47 6.85
C MET A 1 -1.30 -10.04 8.07
N LEU A 2 -0.57 -10.68 8.99
CA LEU A 2 -1.09 -11.23 10.25
C LEU A 2 -0.31 -10.67 11.44
N LEU A 3 -0.97 -10.50 12.58
CA LEU A 3 -0.36 -10.03 13.82
C LEU A 3 -0.34 -11.15 14.85
N ASP A 4 0.80 -11.43 15.46
CA ASP A 4 0.87 -12.39 16.57
C ASP A 4 0.53 -11.74 17.94
N GLY A 5 0.44 -12.57 18.98
CA GLY A 5 0.12 -12.11 20.35
C GLY A 5 1.14 -11.14 20.94
N SER A 6 2.34 -11.04 20.36
CA SER A 6 3.40 -10.12 20.76
C SER A 6 3.45 -8.86 19.89
N ARG A 7 2.42 -8.63 19.07
CA ARG A 7 2.31 -7.50 18.13
C ARG A 7 3.41 -7.50 17.05
N ASN A 8 3.99 -8.66 16.73
CA ASN A 8 4.85 -8.76 15.55
C ASN A 8 3.98 -8.96 14.32
N LEU A 9 4.14 -8.07 13.34
CA LEU A 9 3.47 -8.17 12.07
C LEU A 9 4.25 -9.13 11.15
N LYS A 10 3.54 -10.06 10.53
CA LYS A 10 4.10 -11.06 9.62
C LYS A 10 3.39 -10.98 8.26
N ILE A 11 4.18 -11.05 7.20
CA ILE A 11 3.66 -11.24 5.84
C ILE A 11 3.21 -12.70 5.72
N ALA A 12 2.02 -12.89 5.16
CA ALA A 12 1.40 -14.19 4.95
C ALA A 12 0.75 -14.17 3.56
N ASP A 13 0.28 -15.34 3.12
CA ASP A 13 -0.31 -15.55 1.79
C ASP A 13 0.69 -15.41 0.63
N PHE A 14 1.57 -16.40 0.53
CA PHE A 14 2.52 -16.55 -0.57
C PHE A 14 1.95 -17.38 -1.73
N GLY A 15 0.62 -17.59 -1.80
CA GLY A 15 -0.01 -18.50 -2.78
C GLY A 15 0.24 -18.14 -4.24
N VAL A 16 0.51 -16.85 -4.50
CA VAL A 16 0.86 -16.32 -5.82
C VAL A 16 2.32 -15.86 -5.94
N ALA A 17 3.13 -16.04 -4.88
CA ALA A 17 4.52 -15.61 -4.87
C ALA A 17 5.35 -16.37 -5.92
N ARG A 18 6.36 -15.68 -6.46
CA ARG A 18 7.30 -16.23 -7.44
C ARG A 18 8.72 -15.85 -7.07
N VAL A 19 9.65 -16.76 -7.31
CA VAL A 19 11.08 -16.40 -7.31
C VAL A 19 11.30 -15.52 -8.52
N GLU A 20 12.02 -14.42 -8.32
CA GLU A 20 12.36 -13.48 -9.41
C GLU A 20 13.01 -14.26 -10.56
N ALA A 21 12.33 -14.25 -11.71
CA ALA A 21 12.83 -14.90 -12.91
C ALA A 21 13.99 -14.11 -13.51
N LEU A 22 14.93 -14.80 -14.14
CA LEU A 22 16.03 -14.16 -14.87
C LEU A 22 15.52 -13.29 -16.03
N ASN A 23 14.39 -13.67 -16.64
CA ASN A 23 13.70 -12.84 -17.62
C ASN A 23 12.38 -12.31 -17.04
N PRO A 24 12.17 -10.98 -17.03
CA PRO A 24 10.91 -10.36 -16.59
C PRO A 24 9.66 -10.81 -17.36
N SER A 25 9.83 -11.37 -18.56
CA SER A 25 8.76 -11.94 -19.39
C SER A 25 8.24 -13.28 -18.89
N ASP A 26 8.99 -13.96 -18.03
CA ASP A 26 8.64 -15.29 -17.50
C ASP A 26 7.74 -15.18 -16.25
N MET A 27 7.46 -13.94 -15.83
CA MET A 27 6.55 -13.63 -14.74
C MET A 27 5.10 -13.63 -15.25
N THR A 28 4.17 -14.26 -14.51
CA THR A 28 2.76 -14.34 -14.91
C THR A 28 2.06 -12.99 -14.76
N GLY A 29 1.34 -12.52 -15.79
CA GLY A 29 0.53 -11.30 -15.72
C GLY A 29 -0.71 -11.44 -14.84
N GLU A 30 -1.34 -10.30 -14.49
CA GLU A 30 -2.67 -10.20 -13.86
C GLU A 30 -2.88 -10.96 -12.53
N THR A 31 -1.81 -11.30 -11.82
CA THR A 31 -1.89 -12.06 -10.56
C THR A 31 -1.66 -11.15 -9.35
N GLY A 32 -2.57 -11.16 -8.37
CA GLY A 32 -2.51 -10.33 -7.16
C GLY A 32 -3.88 -9.72 -6.77
N THR A 33 -3.91 -8.90 -5.72
CA THR A 33 -5.12 -8.17 -5.31
C THR A 33 -5.19 -6.83 -6.02
N LEU A 34 -6.26 -6.60 -6.78
CA LEU A 34 -6.39 -5.51 -7.77
C LEU A 34 -6.00 -4.13 -7.26
N GLY A 35 -6.47 -3.72 -6.08
CA GLY A 35 -6.21 -2.39 -5.52
C GLY A 35 -4.74 -2.12 -5.16
N TYR A 36 -3.91 -3.16 -5.12
CA TYR A 36 -2.51 -3.08 -4.71
C TYR A 36 -1.56 -3.29 -5.89
N MET A 37 -2.05 -3.73 -7.04
CA MET A 37 -1.20 -4.02 -8.19
C MET A 37 -0.54 -2.76 -8.77
N ALA A 38 0.74 -2.90 -9.13
CA ALA A 38 1.47 -1.87 -9.84
C ALA A 38 0.91 -1.67 -11.27
N PRO A 39 1.02 -0.46 -11.86
CA PRO A 39 0.47 -0.16 -13.17
C PRO A 39 1.03 -1.05 -14.28
N GLU A 40 2.31 -1.42 -14.23
CA GLU A 40 2.92 -2.33 -15.20
C GLU A 40 2.37 -3.76 -15.10
N VAL A 41 1.97 -4.21 -13.91
CA VAL A 41 1.35 -5.53 -13.69
C VAL A 41 -0.08 -5.54 -14.24
N LEU A 42 -0.83 -4.45 -13.99
CA LEU A 42 -2.19 -4.25 -14.52
C LEU A 42 -2.22 -4.13 -16.05
N ASP A 43 -1.16 -3.59 -16.66
CA ASP A 43 -1.03 -3.42 -18.11
C ASP A 43 -0.37 -4.65 -18.79
N GLY A 44 -0.15 -5.75 -18.04
CA GLY A 44 0.44 -6.99 -18.55
C GLY A 44 1.89 -6.83 -19.06
N LYS A 45 2.60 -5.80 -18.63
CA LYS A 45 3.99 -5.54 -19.01
C LYS A 45 4.94 -6.39 -18.18
N PRO A 46 6.17 -6.64 -18.66
CA PRO A 46 7.20 -7.27 -17.86
C PRO A 46 7.44 -6.48 -16.56
N TYR A 47 7.50 -7.20 -15.44
CA TYR A 47 7.66 -6.61 -14.11
C TYR A 47 8.76 -7.33 -13.33
N ASN A 48 9.20 -6.70 -12.24
CA ASN A 48 10.23 -7.22 -11.34
C ASN A 48 9.86 -6.88 -9.88
N ARG A 49 10.76 -7.12 -8.93
CA ARG A 49 10.53 -6.86 -7.49
C ARG A 49 10.04 -5.45 -7.12
N THR A 50 10.21 -4.45 -8.00
CA THR A 50 9.71 -3.08 -7.74
C THR A 50 8.18 -2.99 -7.79
N CYS A 51 7.47 -3.99 -8.32
CA CYS A 51 6.01 -4.07 -8.18
C CYS A 51 5.60 -4.31 -6.72
N ASP A 52 6.40 -5.03 -5.95
CA ASP A 52 6.12 -5.27 -4.52
C ASP A 52 6.31 -4.01 -3.69
N VAL A 53 7.24 -3.13 -4.10
CA VAL A 53 7.42 -1.80 -3.48
C VAL A 53 6.18 -0.93 -3.71
N TYR A 54 5.58 -0.99 -4.91
CA TYR A 54 4.32 -0.31 -5.19
C TYR A 54 3.20 -0.83 -4.27
N SER A 55 3.02 -2.16 -4.23
CA SER A 55 2.01 -2.81 -3.40
C SER A 55 2.19 -2.43 -1.93
N PHE A 56 3.44 -2.38 -1.44
CA PHE A 56 3.76 -1.94 -0.09
C PHE A 56 3.37 -0.48 0.17
N GLY A 57 3.54 0.42 -0.79
CA GLY A 57 3.08 1.81 -0.68
C GLY A 57 1.57 1.92 -0.48
N ILE A 58 0.79 1.10 -1.18
CA ILE A 58 -0.67 1.02 -1.02
C ILE A 58 -1.03 0.41 0.35
N CYS A 59 -0.36 -0.68 0.77
CA CYS A 59 -0.54 -1.26 2.10
C CYS A 59 -0.25 -0.26 3.22
N LEU A 60 0.80 0.57 3.07
CA LEU A 60 1.15 1.59 4.04
C LEU A 60 0.04 2.66 4.16
N TRP A 61 -0.57 3.04 3.04
CA TRP A 61 -1.73 3.92 3.02
C TRP A 61 -2.95 3.28 3.68
N GLU A 62 -3.24 2.02 3.39
CA GLU A 62 -4.34 1.27 4.02
C GLU A 62 -4.16 1.21 5.54
N VAL A 63 -2.95 0.90 6.02
CA VAL A 63 -2.64 0.87 7.47
C VAL A 63 -2.81 2.24 8.10
N TYR A 64 -2.43 3.31 7.39
CA TYR A 64 -2.55 4.67 7.91
C TYR A 64 -4.01 5.15 7.94
N CYS A 65 -4.76 4.91 6.87
CA CYS A 65 -6.13 5.40 6.70
C CYS A 65 -7.20 4.46 7.27
N CYS A 66 -6.83 3.21 7.57
CA CYS A 66 -7.75 2.14 7.94
C CYS A 66 -8.89 1.98 6.91
N ASP A 67 -8.57 2.10 5.62
CA ASP A 67 -9.55 2.12 4.54
C ASP A 67 -9.09 1.29 3.33
N MET A 68 -10.07 0.83 2.54
CA MET A 68 -9.84 -0.05 1.39
C MET A 68 -9.48 0.79 0.14
N PRO A 69 -8.40 0.47 -0.57
CA PRO A 69 -8.05 1.18 -1.79
C PRO A 69 -9.11 0.95 -2.88
N TYR A 70 -9.66 2.04 -3.41
CA TYR A 70 -10.59 2.06 -4.55
C TYR A 70 -11.89 1.25 -4.35
N ALA A 71 -12.44 1.24 -3.14
CA ALA A 71 -13.62 0.44 -2.79
C ALA A 71 -14.83 0.59 -3.74
N ASP A 72 -14.99 1.77 -4.35
CA ASP A 72 -16.14 2.10 -5.21
C ASP A 72 -15.91 1.85 -6.71
N LEU A 73 -14.74 1.33 -7.10
CA LEU A 73 -14.37 1.15 -8.51
C LEU A 73 -14.40 -0.32 -8.93
N SER A 74 -14.90 -0.58 -10.14
CA SER A 74 -14.81 -1.91 -10.75
C SER A 74 -13.37 -2.23 -11.16
N PHE A 75 -13.05 -3.50 -11.39
CA PHE A 75 -11.72 -3.91 -11.86
C PHE A 75 -11.26 -3.16 -13.12
N ALA A 76 -12.15 -3.04 -14.12
CA ALA A 76 -11.84 -2.36 -15.36
C ALA A 76 -11.56 -0.86 -15.13
N ASP A 77 -12.32 -0.25 -14.21
CA ASP A 77 -12.15 1.16 -13.86
C ASP A 77 -10.85 1.39 -13.09
N VAL A 78 -10.51 0.54 -12.11
CA VAL A 78 -9.24 0.61 -11.37
C VAL A 78 -8.07 0.47 -12.32
N SER A 79 -8.07 -0.56 -13.18
CA SER A 79 -6.99 -0.78 -14.14
C SER A 79 -6.81 0.42 -15.06
N SER A 80 -7.89 0.91 -15.66
CA SER A 80 -7.84 2.09 -16.53
C SER A 80 -7.40 3.35 -15.77
N ALA A 81 -7.91 3.61 -14.57
CA ALA A 81 -7.60 4.82 -13.82
C ALA A 81 -6.15 4.81 -13.30
N VAL A 82 -5.67 3.69 -12.76
CA VAL A 82 -4.30 3.56 -12.24
C VAL A 82 -3.27 3.66 -13.39
N VAL A 83 -3.52 2.98 -14.52
CA VAL A 83 -2.58 2.91 -15.65
C VAL A 83 -2.62 4.18 -16.50
N ARG A 84 -3.82 4.70 -16.84
CA ARG A 84 -3.98 5.78 -17.83
C ARG A 84 -4.15 7.15 -17.20
N GLN A 85 -4.76 7.23 -16.03
CA GLN A 85 -5.03 8.50 -15.33
C GLN A 85 -4.06 8.74 -14.17
N ASN A 86 -3.17 7.77 -13.90
CA ASN A 86 -2.26 7.81 -12.77
C ASN A 86 -2.97 8.00 -11.42
N LEU A 87 -4.17 7.41 -11.27
CA LEU A 87 -4.94 7.44 -10.03
C LEU A 87 -4.15 6.81 -8.89
N ARG A 88 -4.15 7.46 -7.72
CA ARG A 88 -3.57 6.96 -6.47
C ARG A 88 -4.52 7.25 -5.31
N PRO A 89 -4.42 6.55 -4.18
CA PRO A 89 -5.25 6.84 -3.01
C PRO A 89 -4.95 8.23 -2.46
N ASP A 90 -5.98 8.94 -2.02
CA ASP A 90 -5.84 10.27 -1.45
C ASP A 90 -5.18 10.22 -0.08
N ILE A 91 -4.10 10.99 0.11
CA ILE A 91 -3.43 11.08 1.40
C ILE A 91 -4.12 12.18 2.24
N PRO A 92 -4.66 11.84 3.44
CA PRO A 92 -5.27 12.83 4.32
C PRO A 92 -4.31 13.96 4.70
N ARG A 93 -4.82 15.18 4.88
CA ARG A 93 -4.00 16.36 5.25
C ARG A 93 -3.31 16.23 6.61
N CYS A 94 -3.84 15.39 7.50
CA CYS A 94 -3.24 15.07 8.79
C CYS A 94 -2.04 14.10 8.67
N CYS A 95 -1.78 13.52 7.50
CA CYS A 95 -0.64 12.64 7.29
C CYS A 95 0.67 13.41 7.41
N PRO A 96 1.60 12.98 8.29
CA PRO A 96 2.93 13.57 8.37
C PRO A 96 3.59 13.59 7.00
N SER A 97 4.15 14.74 6.61
CA SER A 97 4.71 14.93 5.26
C SER A 97 5.80 13.92 4.90
N ALA A 98 6.57 13.46 5.90
CA ALA A 98 7.59 12.43 5.74
C ALA A 98 6.98 11.07 5.36
N LEU A 99 5.91 10.65 6.04
CA LEU A 99 5.19 9.41 5.74
C LEU A 99 4.51 9.50 4.36
N ALA A 100 3.83 10.62 4.08
CA ALA A 100 3.22 10.89 2.79
C ALA A 100 4.23 10.89 1.63
N SER A 101 5.47 11.32 1.89
CA SER A 101 6.58 11.28 0.92
C SER A 101 7.00 9.84 0.62
N ILE A 102 7.10 8.99 1.64
CA ILE A 102 7.45 7.57 1.48
C ILE A 102 6.37 6.86 0.65
N MET A 103 5.09 6.99 1.01
CA MET A 103 3.98 6.42 0.24
C MET A 103 4.08 6.81 -1.24
N ARG A 104 4.27 8.11 -1.51
CA ARG A 104 4.39 8.64 -2.87
C ARG A 104 5.56 8.10 -3.68
N LYS A 105 6.71 7.90 -3.04
CA LYS A 105 7.88 7.29 -3.69
C LYS A 105 7.65 5.82 -4.00
N CYS A 106 7.03 5.08 -3.09
CA CYS A 106 6.77 3.66 -3.26
C CYS A 106 5.82 3.38 -4.43
N TRP A 107 4.78 4.19 -4.62
CA TRP A 107 3.78 3.98 -5.68
C TRP A 107 3.98 4.82 -6.95
N ASP A 108 5.21 5.25 -7.24
CA ASP A 108 5.51 5.99 -8.49
C ASP A 108 5.12 5.15 -9.72
N ALA A 109 4.58 5.80 -10.75
CA ALA A 109 4.20 5.13 -11.99
C ALA A 109 5.38 4.47 -12.70
N ASN A 110 6.57 5.08 -12.59
CA ASN A 110 7.80 4.55 -13.17
C ASN A 110 8.46 3.60 -12.15
N PRO A 111 8.59 2.29 -12.46
CA PRO A 111 9.23 1.32 -11.57
C PRO A 111 10.66 1.70 -11.17
N SER A 112 11.43 2.34 -12.08
CA SER A 112 12.81 2.75 -11.82
C SER A 112 12.95 3.95 -10.88
N LYS A 113 11.86 4.67 -10.61
CA LYS A 113 11.85 5.77 -9.61
C LYS A 113 11.51 5.28 -8.21
N ARG A 114 11.03 4.04 -8.09
CA ARG A 114 10.69 3.45 -6.80
C ARG A 114 11.99 3.11 -6.05
N PRO A 115 12.04 3.36 -4.74
CA PRO A 115 13.18 2.96 -3.91
C PRO A 115 13.28 1.43 -3.84
N GLU A 116 14.46 0.93 -3.50
CA GLU A 116 14.58 -0.48 -3.09
C GLU A 116 13.92 -0.66 -1.72
N MET A 117 13.44 -1.88 -1.42
CA MET A 117 12.77 -2.14 -0.15
C MET A 117 13.69 -1.86 1.06
N SER A 118 15.00 -2.09 0.93
CA SER A 118 15.98 -1.72 1.95
C SER A 118 16.02 -0.22 2.23
N ASP A 119 15.84 0.62 1.20
CA ASP A 119 15.79 2.07 1.37
C ASP A 119 14.46 2.49 2.01
N VAL A 120 13.35 1.81 1.68
CA VAL A 120 12.05 2.02 2.33
C VAL A 120 12.14 1.77 3.83
N VAL A 121 12.76 0.67 4.24
CA VAL A 121 13.02 0.37 5.67
C VAL A 121 13.78 1.51 6.33
N ARG A 122 14.90 1.96 5.74
CA ARG A 122 15.70 3.08 6.28
C ARG A 122 14.91 4.37 6.37
N MET A 123 14.07 4.67 5.39
CA MET A 123 13.21 5.86 5.39
C MET A 123 12.17 5.80 6.51
N LEU A 124 11.57 4.62 6.75
CA LEU A 124 10.59 4.40 7.82
C LEU A 124 11.24 4.47 9.21
N GLU A 125 12.41 3.87 9.40
CA GLU A 125 13.17 3.92 10.66
C GLU A 125 13.63 5.35 11.00
N ALA A 126 13.87 6.19 9.99
CA ALA A 126 14.22 7.59 10.16
C ALA A 126 13.03 8.49 10.47
N LEU A 127 11.79 7.98 10.47
CA LEU A 127 10.62 8.77 10.83
C LEU A 127 10.65 9.10 12.32
N ASP A 128 10.52 10.38 12.64
CA ASP A 128 10.31 10.83 14.01
C ASP A 128 8.87 10.53 14.44
N THR A 129 8.69 9.44 15.17
CA THR A 129 7.39 9.02 15.72
C THR A 129 7.00 9.79 16.98
N SER A 130 7.89 10.62 17.55
CA SER A 130 7.64 11.37 18.80
C SER A 130 6.60 12.48 18.63
N LYS A 131 6.39 12.96 17.40
CA LYS A 131 5.41 14.01 17.05
C LYS A 131 4.16 13.45 16.38
N GLY A 132 4.00 12.13 16.31
CA GLY A 132 2.85 11.48 15.73
C GLY A 132 1.63 11.58 16.64
N GLY A 133 0.88 12.68 16.57
CA GLY A 133 -0.53 12.64 16.91
C GLY A 133 -1.18 11.72 15.88
N GLY A 134 -1.53 10.49 16.26
CA GLY A 134 -2.28 9.59 15.37
C GLY A 134 -3.59 10.23 14.89
N MET A 135 -4.43 9.51 14.16
CA MET A 135 -5.80 9.96 13.88
C MET A 135 -6.69 9.92 15.14
N ILE A 136 -6.19 10.45 16.26
CA ILE A 136 -6.94 10.62 17.49
C ILE A 136 -7.35 12.10 17.51
N PRO A 137 -8.65 12.41 17.34
CA PRO A 137 -9.14 13.77 17.57
C PRO A 137 -8.71 14.23 18.98
N GLU A 138 -8.21 15.46 19.11
CA GLU A 138 -7.75 16.03 20.39
C GLU A 138 -8.86 16.12 21.47
N ASP A 139 -10.10 15.76 21.12
CA ASP A 139 -11.30 15.92 21.96
C ASP A 139 -11.97 14.58 22.39
N GLN A 140 -11.23 13.47 22.49
CA GLN A 140 -11.76 12.27 23.15
C GLN A 140 -10.89 11.81 24.32
N SER A 141 -11.29 12.29 25.50
CA SER A 141 -10.96 11.70 26.78
C SER A 141 -11.15 10.19 26.77
N SER A 142 -10.20 9.47 27.37
CA SER A 142 -10.17 8.04 27.61
C SER A 142 -11.55 7.37 27.73
N GLY A 143 -12.00 6.75 26.65
CA GLY A 143 -13.25 6.02 26.60
C GLY A 143 -13.34 5.09 25.39
N CYS A 144 -13.08 3.81 25.62
CA CYS A 144 -13.81 2.66 25.08
C CYS A 144 -14.18 2.61 23.58
N PHE A 145 -13.54 1.67 22.85
CA PHE A 145 -14.00 0.97 21.63
C PHE A 145 -14.71 1.76 20.51
N CYS A 146 -13.96 2.02 19.43
CA CYS A 146 -14.54 2.20 18.09
C CYS A 146 -14.55 0.86 17.32
N PHE A 147 -15.21 -0.17 17.85
CA PHE A 147 -15.95 -1.09 16.98
C PHE A 147 -17.34 -0.46 16.84
N SER A 148 -17.59 0.26 15.74
CA SER A 148 -18.97 0.57 15.35
C SER A 148 -19.45 -0.46 14.32
N PRO A 149 -20.74 -0.81 14.34
CA PRO A 149 -21.24 -2.05 13.79
C PRO A 149 -21.51 -1.99 12.28
N ALA A 150 -21.62 -3.18 11.70
CA ALA A 150 -21.86 -3.50 10.30
C ALA A 150 -22.88 -2.59 9.58
N ARG A 151 -22.57 -2.22 8.34
CA ARG A 151 -23.56 -1.76 7.36
C ARG A 151 -24.16 -2.98 6.65
N GLY A 152 -25.35 -3.38 7.09
CA GLY A 152 -26.29 -4.18 6.30
C GLY A 152 -27.08 -3.30 5.32
N PRO A 153 -27.78 -3.92 4.35
CA PRO A 153 -29.17 -4.29 4.57
C PRO A 153 -29.41 -5.76 4.92
#